data_AF-A0A2N6L661-F1
#
_entry.id   AF-A0A2N6L661-F1
#
_cell.length_a   1.000
_cell.length_b   1.000
_cell.length_c   1.000
_cell.angle_alpha   90.00
_cell.angle_beta   90.00
_cell.angle_gamma   90.00
#
_symmetry.space_group_name_H-M   'P 1'
#
loop_
_entity.id
_entity.type
_entity.pdbx_description
1 polymer ?
#
loop_
_entity_poly.entity_id
_entity_poly.type
_entity_poly.pdbx_seq_one_letter_code
_entity_poly.pdbx_strand_id
1 'polypeptide(L)'
;MRGVRLILGCASFALAISSLFAQYDVLLGDRDLQRGVLRFDPSSSNTTVFGGCAVSSGSRFYYGMDFDPATGYLWVCNTLQSRIDGLDANGNCVGSITTASLPTGLAVHPNGRYAYVTTSSNTIYCYDLSTGTLQFQVSGFSASGCYGLAFSSRAEFLYVCDFYGGKLYQFAVDNTQTPPALRLANSVQFSQRRDYTVNPYDVAVRTSYGGRAPIDYIYVTLTTGFYGPYSEVAAGQFAYDTPGFLPEPTTFAVHPNIGSRNVSFFGIEIAPDGLLWVSEYNPGGLFTVNSSGTVTQRANYGSNKLGVGIAIYQPRCVQHRGDVDNNGCVDDADLLAVLFAFGQSGSNLGRVDINCDSVVDDADLLIVLFNFGAGC
;
A
#
# COMPACT_ATOMS: atom_id res chain seq x y z
N MET A 1 34.52 7.48 36.00
CA MET A 1 34.98 8.89 35.92
C MET A 1 35.11 9.20 34.43
N ARG A 2 34.13 9.90 33.85
CA ARG A 2 34.17 11.33 33.48
C ARG A 2 35.32 11.60 32.49
N GLY A 3 35.14 12.02 31.23
CA GLY A 3 34.07 12.81 30.61
C GLY A 3 34.58 14.23 30.32
N VAL A 4 34.46 14.66 29.06
CA VAL A 4 34.39 16.05 28.54
C VAL A 4 33.69 15.88 27.18
N ARG A 5 32.48 16.32 26.81
CA ARG A 5 31.62 17.51 27.07
C ARG A 5 32.25 18.86 26.69
N LEU A 6 31.89 19.36 25.50
CA LEU A 6 31.59 20.77 25.29
C LEU A 6 30.13 20.92 24.84
N ILE A 7 29.46 21.91 25.43
CA ILE A 7 28.03 22.26 25.33
C ILE A 7 27.93 23.69 24.77
N LEU A 8 26.98 23.86 23.84
CA LEU A 8 26.18 25.03 23.43
C LEU A 8 26.69 26.48 23.59
N GLY A 9 26.49 27.23 22.49
CA GLY A 9 26.01 28.62 22.52
C GLY A 9 24.72 28.72 21.70
N CYS A 10 23.61 29.02 22.38
CA CYS A 10 22.24 29.11 21.88
C CYS A 10 21.87 30.59 21.69
N ALA A 11 21.18 30.96 20.60
CA ALA A 11 19.89 31.68 20.64
C ALA A 11 19.53 32.33 19.28
N SER A 12 18.30 32.04 18.85
CA SER A 12 17.41 32.92 18.08
C SER A 12 17.60 33.02 16.57
N PHE A 13 17.12 32.01 15.85
CA PHE A 13 16.09 32.27 14.84
C PHE A 13 14.94 31.29 15.07
N ALA A 14 13.81 31.84 15.49
CA ALA A 14 12.57 31.15 15.72
C ALA A 14 11.95 30.70 14.39
N LEU A 15 11.21 29.59 14.44
CA LEU A 15 10.24 29.13 13.44
C LEU A 15 10.76 29.00 12.00
N ALA A 16 11.31 27.82 11.71
CA ALA A 16 11.01 27.12 10.47
C ALA A 16 10.63 25.67 10.79
N ILE A 17 9.56 25.48 11.57
CA ILE A 17 8.68 24.32 11.35
C ILE A 17 7.87 24.67 10.10
N SER A 18 8.56 24.73 8.96
CA SER A 18 7.92 24.73 7.65
C SER A 18 8.03 23.31 7.15
N SER A 19 6.95 22.55 7.38
CA SER A 19 6.45 21.61 6.38
C SER A 19 7.50 20.76 5.68
N LEU A 20 7.85 19.62 6.30
CA LEU A 20 8.01 18.39 5.52
C LEU A 20 6.63 18.12 4.88
N PHE A 21 6.33 18.84 3.81
CA PHE A 21 5.17 18.56 2.98
C PHE A 21 5.29 17.10 2.53
N ALA A 22 4.21 16.34 2.61
CA ALA A 22 4.22 14.95 2.21
C ALA A 22 4.80 14.82 0.79
N GLN A 23 5.87 14.02 0.68
CA GLN A 23 6.50 13.67 -0.61
C GLN A 23 5.63 12.71 -1.43
N TYR A 24 4.41 12.44 -0.97
CA TYR A 24 3.50 11.46 -1.52
C TYR A 24 2.06 11.95 -1.39
N ASP A 25 1.20 11.42 -2.25
CA ASP A 25 -0.24 11.51 -2.13
C ASP A 25 -0.81 10.17 -1.63
N VAL A 26 -2.01 10.25 -1.07
CA VAL A 26 -2.72 9.07 -0.56
C VAL A 26 -3.86 8.77 -1.52
N LEU A 27 -3.81 7.59 -2.14
CA LEU A 27 -4.86 7.12 -3.03
C LEU A 27 -5.84 6.21 -2.30
N LEU A 28 -7.11 6.40 -2.58
CA LEU A 28 -8.21 5.74 -1.87
C LEU A 28 -9.28 5.28 -2.86
N GLY A 29 -9.86 4.11 -2.64
CA GLY A 29 -11.02 3.65 -3.41
C GLY A 29 -12.27 4.42 -3.01
N ASP A 30 -13.04 4.94 -3.97
CA ASP A 30 -14.38 5.48 -3.71
C ASP A 30 -15.44 4.41 -3.96
N ARG A 31 -16.07 3.93 -2.88
CA ARG A 31 -17.04 2.85 -2.96
C ARG A 31 -18.46 3.34 -3.21
N ASP A 32 -18.89 4.36 -2.47
CA ASP A 32 -20.30 4.77 -2.44
C ASP A 32 -20.63 5.83 -3.50
N LEU A 33 -19.74 6.81 -3.70
CA LEU A 33 -19.93 7.81 -4.77
C LEU A 33 -19.34 7.36 -6.10
N GLN A 34 -18.55 6.28 -6.09
CA GLN A 34 -18.18 5.52 -7.29
C GLN A 34 -17.45 6.36 -8.35
N ARG A 35 -16.72 7.38 -7.89
CA ARG A 35 -15.96 8.29 -8.76
C ARG A 35 -14.71 7.62 -9.34
N GLY A 36 -14.26 6.52 -8.74
CA GLY A 36 -13.02 5.82 -9.06
C GLY A 36 -12.05 5.91 -7.89
N VAL A 37 -10.77 6.10 -8.18
CA VAL A 37 -9.73 6.38 -7.18
C VAL A 37 -9.76 7.86 -6.85
N LEU A 38 -9.69 8.18 -5.56
CA LEU A 38 -9.50 9.54 -5.05
C LEU A 38 -8.02 9.75 -4.73
N ARG A 39 -7.55 10.99 -4.90
CA ARG A 39 -6.21 11.45 -4.50
C ARG A 39 -6.35 12.48 -3.40
N PHE A 40 -5.81 12.17 -2.22
CA PHE A 40 -5.67 13.11 -1.12
C PHE A 40 -4.23 13.62 -1.07
N ASP A 41 -4.08 14.94 -1.15
CA ASP A 41 -2.81 15.63 -1.01
C ASP A 41 -2.63 16.05 0.47
N PRO A 42 -1.70 15.43 1.21
CA PRO A 42 -1.52 15.75 2.63
C PRO A 42 -0.95 17.14 2.89
N SER A 43 -0.37 17.81 1.89
CA SER A 43 0.20 19.16 2.00
C SER A 43 -0.87 20.25 2.00
N SER A 44 -1.87 20.11 1.11
CA SER A 44 -3.00 21.03 1.00
C SER A 44 -4.25 20.55 1.77
N SER A 45 -4.23 19.30 2.25
CA SER A 45 -5.40 18.61 2.82
C SER A 45 -6.62 18.63 1.89
N ASN A 46 -6.36 18.55 0.58
CA ASN A 46 -7.38 18.56 -0.45
C ASN A 46 -7.55 17.17 -1.08
N THR A 47 -8.77 16.86 -1.51
CA THR A 47 -9.06 15.61 -2.23
C THR A 47 -9.59 15.90 -3.62
N THR A 48 -9.04 15.21 -4.61
CA THR A 48 -9.46 15.24 -6.00
C THR A 48 -9.79 13.83 -6.50
N VAL A 49 -10.46 13.72 -7.65
CA VAL A 49 -10.60 12.43 -8.33
C VAL A 49 -9.30 12.17 -9.07
N PHE A 50 -8.66 11.05 -8.78
CA PHE A 50 -7.45 10.60 -9.48
C PHE A 50 -7.81 10.03 -10.85
N GLY A 51 -8.73 9.06 -10.88
CA GLY A 51 -9.09 8.40 -12.14
C GLY A 51 -9.79 7.07 -11.96
N GLY A 52 -9.93 6.32 -13.06
CA GLY A 52 -10.65 5.05 -13.08
C GLY A 52 -10.99 4.59 -14.49
N CYS A 53 -11.10 3.28 -14.69
CA CYS A 53 -11.51 2.71 -15.97
C CYS A 53 -13.02 2.88 -16.23
N ALA A 54 -13.39 2.91 -17.51
CA ALA A 54 -14.80 2.94 -17.91
C ALA A 54 -15.50 1.63 -17.54
N VAL A 55 -16.79 1.69 -17.23
CA VAL A 55 -17.63 0.51 -16.96
C VAL A 55 -18.77 0.46 -17.98
N SER A 56 -19.06 -0.73 -18.50
CA SER A 56 -20.09 -0.94 -19.52
C SER A 56 -21.50 -0.79 -18.96
N SER A 57 -21.69 -1.11 -17.67
CA SER A 57 -22.92 -0.87 -16.92
C SER A 57 -22.64 -0.94 -15.41
N GLY A 58 -23.27 -0.08 -14.61
CA GLY A 58 -23.13 -0.08 -13.15
C GLY A 58 -22.08 0.92 -12.63
N SER A 59 -21.43 0.53 -11.53
CA SER A 59 -20.68 1.43 -10.63
C SER A 59 -19.20 1.06 -10.53
N ARG A 60 -18.30 2.06 -10.45
CA ARG A 60 -16.90 1.84 -10.06
C ARG A 60 -16.86 1.58 -8.55
N PHE A 61 -16.63 0.34 -8.15
CA PHE A 61 -16.68 -0.07 -6.75
C PHE A 61 -15.29 -0.48 -6.29
N TYR A 62 -14.45 0.53 -6.03
CA TYR A 62 -13.02 0.34 -5.82
C TYR A 62 -12.69 -0.06 -4.39
N TYR A 63 -11.98 -1.18 -4.25
CA TYR A 63 -11.66 -1.86 -2.99
C TYR A 63 -10.14 -1.87 -2.75
N GLY A 64 -9.52 -3.04 -2.52
CA GLY A 64 -8.07 -3.17 -2.42
C GLY A 64 -7.36 -2.65 -3.66
N MET A 65 -6.19 -2.07 -3.46
CA MET A 65 -5.35 -1.55 -4.52
C MET A 65 -3.89 -1.60 -4.10
N ASP A 66 -2.99 -1.68 -5.07
CA ASP A 66 -1.56 -1.66 -4.84
C ASP A 66 -0.85 -1.21 -6.12
N PHE A 67 0.37 -0.70 -5.97
CA PHE A 67 1.21 -0.28 -7.08
C PHE A 67 2.00 -1.46 -7.65
N ASP A 68 2.04 -1.54 -8.97
CA ASP A 68 3.03 -2.33 -9.67
C ASP A 68 4.38 -1.58 -9.67
N PRO A 69 5.41 -2.06 -8.93
CA PRO A 69 6.70 -1.38 -8.86
C PRO A 69 7.49 -1.40 -10.18
N ALA A 70 7.16 -2.29 -11.12
CA ALA A 70 7.86 -2.35 -12.41
C ALA A 70 7.34 -1.29 -13.38
N THR A 71 6.03 -1.03 -13.40
CA THR A 71 5.41 -0.09 -14.35
C THR A 71 5.00 1.24 -13.72
N GLY A 72 4.85 1.29 -12.40
CA GLY A 72 4.26 2.42 -11.68
C GLY A 72 2.73 2.48 -11.79
N TYR A 73 2.08 1.49 -12.40
CA TYR A 73 0.63 1.45 -12.53
C TYR A 73 -0.03 1.08 -11.20
N LEU A 74 -1.12 1.78 -10.87
CA LEU A 74 -1.98 1.41 -9.77
C LEU A 74 -2.96 0.34 -10.25
N TRP A 75 -2.96 -0.82 -9.62
CA TRP A 75 -3.97 -1.85 -9.83
C TRP A 75 -5.01 -1.80 -8.72
N VAL A 76 -6.29 -1.80 -9.07
CA VAL A 76 -7.40 -1.66 -8.11
C VAL A 76 -8.51 -2.66 -8.37
N CYS A 77 -9.01 -3.30 -7.31
CA CYS A 77 -10.18 -4.16 -7.34
C CYS A 77 -11.43 -3.35 -7.70
N ASN A 78 -12.03 -3.62 -8.86
CA ASN A 78 -13.36 -3.14 -9.20
C ASN A 78 -14.39 -4.22 -8.88
N THR A 79 -14.75 -4.31 -7.60
CA THR A 79 -15.41 -5.50 -7.04
C THR A 79 -16.69 -5.88 -7.77
N LEU A 80 -17.60 -4.92 -7.97
CA LEU A 80 -18.90 -5.19 -8.60
C LEU A 80 -18.81 -5.45 -10.12
N GLN A 81 -17.66 -5.17 -10.72
CA GLN A 81 -17.37 -5.47 -12.13
C GLN A 81 -16.62 -6.80 -12.30
N SER A 82 -16.33 -7.53 -11.22
CA SER A 82 -15.57 -8.79 -11.23
C SER A 82 -14.26 -8.68 -12.03
N ARG A 83 -13.49 -7.62 -11.75
CA ARG A 83 -12.21 -7.38 -12.43
C ARG A 83 -11.30 -6.50 -11.58
N ILE A 84 -10.02 -6.46 -11.95
CA ILE A 84 -9.06 -5.46 -11.49
C ILE A 84 -8.81 -4.47 -12.63
N ASP A 85 -8.77 -3.17 -12.30
CA ASP A 85 -8.50 -2.09 -13.23
C ASP A 85 -7.07 -1.58 -13.01
N GLY A 86 -6.34 -1.32 -14.09
CA GLY A 86 -5.01 -0.71 -14.05
C GLY A 86 -5.09 0.77 -14.44
N LEU A 87 -4.42 1.63 -13.67
CA LEU A 87 -4.36 3.08 -13.89
C LEU A 87 -2.90 3.55 -13.99
N ASP A 88 -2.61 4.46 -14.92
CA ASP A 88 -1.31 5.11 -15.00
C ASP A 88 -1.10 6.17 -13.89
N ALA A 89 0.07 6.81 -13.90
CA ALA A 89 0.44 7.90 -13.01
C ALA A 89 -0.53 9.11 -13.03
N ASN A 90 -1.29 9.27 -14.11
CA ASN A 90 -2.26 10.36 -14.28
C ASN A 90 -3.70 9.92 -13.99
N GLY A 91 -3.90 8.65 -13.59
CA GLY A 91 -5.22 8.06 -13.34
C GLY A 91 -5.95 7.62 -14.62
N ASN A 92 -5.28 7.59 -15.77
CA ASN A 92 -5.87 7.07 -17.00
C ASN A 92 -5.91 5.55 -16.97
N CYS A 93 -6.96 4.98 -17.55
CA CYS A 93 -7.09 3.54 -17.68
C CYS A 93 -6.06 2.95 -18.65
N VAL A 94 -5.26 2.00 -18.18
CA VAL A 94 -4.29 1.26 -19.01
C VAL A 94 -4.74 -0.16 -19.34
N GLY A 95 -5.77 -0.66 -18.65
CA GLY A 95 -6.36 -1.97 -18.93
C GLY A 95 -7.19 -2.49 -17.77
N SER A 96 -7.86 -3.63 -17.99
CA SER A 96 -8.60 -4.36 -16.96
C SER A 96 -8.40 -5.86 -17.13
N ILE A 97 -8.33 -6.60 -16.02
CA ILE A 97 -8.20 -8.05 -16.01
C ILE A 97 -9.42 -8.64 -15.29
N THR A 98 -10.20 -9.46 -15.98
CA THR A 98 -11.36 -10.14 -15.40
C THR A 98 -10.93 -11.12 -14.33
N THR A 99 -11.61 -11.10 -13.18
CA THR A 99 -11.37 -12.02 -12.08
C THR A 99 -12.40 -13.14 -12.04
N ALA A 100 -12.00 -14.30 -11.52
CA ALA A 100 -12.88 -15.47 -11.40
C ALA A 100 -14.06 -15.29 -10.41
N SER A 101 -13.94 -14.34 -9.49
CA SER A 101 -14.94 -14.02 -8.44
C SER A 101 -14.79 -12.54 -8.04
N LEU A 102 -15.70 -12.01 -7.22
CA LEU A 102 -15.68 -10.60 -6.81
C LEU A 102 -14.39 -10.30 -6.02
N PRO A 103 -13.50 -9.44 -6.53
CA PRO A 103 -12.23 -9.18 -5.88
C PRO A 103 -12.39 -8.23 -4.69
N THR A 104 -11.76 -8.54 -3.56
CA THR A 104 -11.92 -7.81 -2.28
C THR A 104 -10.63 -7.12 -1.84
N GLY A 105 -9.47 -7.75 -2.05
CA GLY A 105 -8.14 -7.21 -1.79
C GLY A 105 -7.18 -7.51 -2.95
N LEU A 106 -6.13 -6.70 -3.10
CA LEU A 106 -5.10 -6.85 -4.13
C LEU A 106 -3.75 -6.51 -3.52
N ALA A 107 -2.74 -7.34 -3.79
CA ALA A 107 -1.34 -7.02 -3.59
C ALA A 107 -0.55 -7.39 -4.85
N VAL A 108 0.29 -6.48 -5.32
CA VAL A 108 1.22 -6.74 -6.42
C VAL A 108 2.50 -7.31 -5.83
N HIS A 109 2.99 -8.39 -6.44
CA HIS A 109 4.26 -8.97 -6.05
C HIS A 109 5.38 -7.95 -6.29
N PRO A 110 6.39 -7.81 -5.40
CA PRO A 110 7.54 -6.93 -5.58
C PRO A 110 8.36 -7.07 -6.88
N ASN A 111 8.09 -8.09 -7.71
CA ASN A 111 8.68 -8.21 -9.05
C ASN A 111 7.88 -7.48 -10.14
N GLY A 112 6.73 -6.88 -9.80
CA GLY A 112 5.84 -6.12 -10.67
C GLY A 112 5.04 -6.94 -11.68
N ARG A 113 5.28 -8.24 -11.82
CA ARG A 113 4.65 -9.04 -12.87
C ARG A 113 3.33 -9.69 -12.46
N TYR A 114 3.17 -10.02 -11.19
CA TYR A 114 2.05 -10.82 -10.72
C TYR A 114 1.25 -10.09 -9.65
N ALA A 115 -0.08 -10.11 -9.77
CA ALA A 115 -0.99 -9.67 -8.72
C ALA A 115 -1.65 -10.86 -8.04
N TYR A 116 -1.78 -10.76 -6.72
CA TYR A 116 -2.49 -11.72 -5.88
C TYR A 116 -3.76 -11.04 -5.39
N VAL A 117 -4.89 -11.69 -5.64
CA VAL A 117 -6.21 -11.10 -5.44
C VAL A 117 -7.03 -12.02 -4.56
N THR A 118 -7.43 -11.52 -3.40
CA THR A 118 -8.43 -12.16 -2.56
C THR A 118 -9.81 -11.89 -3.13
N THR A 119 -10.72 -12.84 -2.94
CA THR A 119 -12.07 -12.77 -3.52
C THR A 119 -13.14 -13.20 -2.53
N SER A 120 -14.39 -12.90 -2.86
CA SER A 120 -15.56 -13.32 -2.07
C SER A 120 -15.76 -14.84 -2.00
N SER A 121 -15.00 -15.63 -2.76
CA SER A 121 -15.00 -17.10 -2.67
C SER A 121 -13.93 -17.64 -1.70
N ASN A 122 -13.34 -16.78 -0.86
CA ASN A 122 -12.29 -17.15 0.12
C ASN A 122 -11.08 -17.83 -0.53
N THR A 123 -10.77 -17.42 -1.75
CA THR A 123 -9.68 -17.96 -2.58
C THR A 123 -8.76 -16.80 -2.97
N ILE A 124 -7.45 -17.08 -3.01
CA ILE A 124 -6.44 -16.15 -3.53
C ILE A 124 -6.15 -16.57 -4.98
N TYR A 125 -6.29 -15.64 -5.92
CA TYR A 125 -5.98 -15.87 -7.33
C TYR A 125 -4.72 -15.12 -7.71
N CYS A 126 -3.82 -15.76 -8.47
CA CYS A 126 -2.64 -15.13 -9.05
C CYS A 126 -2.90 -14.81 -10.52
N TYR A 127 -2.73 -13.56 -10.91
CA TYR A 127 -2.82 -13.09 -12.29
C TYR A 127 -1.47 -12.58 -12.76
N ASP A 128 -1.12 -12.86 -14.02
CA ASP A 128 -0.01 -12.20 -14.71
C ASP A 128 -0.53 -10.86 -15.26
N LEU A 129 0.03 -9.76 -14.77
CA LEU A 129 -0.40 -8.40 -15.10
C LEU A 129 -0.02 -7.99 -16.54
N SER A 130 1.04 -8.58 -17.09
CA SER A 130 1.52 -8.29 -18.45
C SER A 130 0.63 -8.94 -19.52
N THR A 131 0.17 -10.15 -19.26
CA THR A 131 -0.67 -10.92 -20.21
C THR A 131 -2.15 -10.82 -19.89
N GLY A 132 -2.51 -10.37 -18.70
CA GLY A 132 -3.90 -10.32 -18.22
C GLY A 132 -4.52 -11.69 -17.99
N THR A 133 -3.71 -12.72 -17.70
CA THR A 133 -4.17 -14.11 -17.60
C THR A 133 -4.12 -14.65 -16.17
N LEU A 134 -5.13 -15.44 -15.79
CA LEU A 134 -5.13 -16.19 -14.54
C LEU A 134 -4.10 -17.32 -14.60
N GLN A 135 -3.23 -17.40 -13.60
CA GLN A 135 -2.16 -18.40 -13.53
C GLN A 135 -2.54 -19.59 -12.65
N PHE A 136 -2.89 -19.32 -11.39
CA PHE A 136 -3.30 -20.36 -10.42
C PHE A 136 -4.19 -19.76 -9.33
N GLN A 137 -4.76 -20.65 -8.52
CA GLN A 137 -5.52 -20.28 -7.33
C GLN A 137 -5.00 -21.02 -6.11
N VAL A 138 -5.10 -20.39 -4.94
CA VAL A 138 -4.77 -20.96 -3.64
C VAL A 138 -6.06 -21.08 -2.85
N SER A 139 -6.42 -22.32 -2.54
CA SER A 139 -7.63 -22.69 -1.81
C SER A 139 -7.30 -23.73 -0.74
N GLY A 140 -8.28 -24.15 0.05
CA GLY A 140 -8.12 -25.26 1.01
C GLY A 140 -7.57 -24.84 2.38
N PHE A 141 -7.46 -23.53 2.64
CA PHE A 141 -7.32 -23.00 3.99
C PHE A 141 -8.70 -22.59 4.52
N SER A 142 -8.94 -22.72 5.84
CA SER A 142 -10.25 -22.48 6.48
C SER A 142 -10.61 -21.00 6.62
N ALA A 143 -10.47 -20.21 5.56
CA ALA A 143 -10.89 -18.82 5.54
C ALA A 143 -12.40 -18.68 5.33
N SER A 144 -12.97 -17.63 5.91
CA SER A 144 -14.40 -17.36 5.85
C SER A 144 -14.77 -15.95 5.37
N GLY A 145 -13.80 -15.06 5.16
CA GLY A 145 -13.94 -13.80 4.43
C GLY A 145 -12.60 -13.14 4.17
N CYS A 146 -11.95 -13.46 3.05
CA CYS A 146 -10.66 -12.84 2.71
C CYS A 146 -10.85 -11.37 2.26
N TYR A 147 -10.11 -10.45 2.89
CA TYR A 147 -10.03 -9.04 2.50
C TYR A 147 -8.60 -8.65 2.19
N GLY A 148 -8.00 -7.73 2.94
CA GLY A 148 -6.68 -7.18 2.67
C GLY A 148 -5.57 -8.22 2.73
N LEU A 149 -4.54 -7.95 1.95
CA LEU A 149 -3.34 -8.75 1.86
C LEU A 149 -2.15 -7.86 1.53
N ALA A 150 -0.97 -8.21 2.06
CA ALA A 150 0.26 -7.47 1.81
C ALA A 150 1.48 -8.39 1.86
N PHE A 151 2.42 -8.17 0.94
CA PHE A 151 3.70 -8.86 0.92
C PHE A 151 4.66 -8.25 1.96
N SER A 152 5.56 -9.09 2.49
CA SER A 152 6.80 -8.57 3.07
C SER A 152 7.67 -7.91 1.98
N SER A 153 8.61 -7.04 2.35
CA SER A 153 9.27 -6.14 1.38
C SER A 153 10.05 -6.87 0.27
N ARG A 154 10.55 -8.10 0.51
CA ARG A 154 11.14 -8.96 -0.54
C ARG A 154 10.27 -10.15 -0.92
N ALA A 155 8.97 -10.08 -0.64
CA ALA A 155 7.99 -11.12 -0.95
C ALA A 155 8.38 -12.48 -0.38
N GLU A 156 8.91 -12.54 0.84
CA GLU A 156 9.24 -13.80 1.51
C GLU A 156 7.97 -14.40 2.15
N PHE A 157 7.06 -13.52 2.57
CA PHE A 157 5.74 -13.85 3.07
C PHE A 157 4.65 -12.99 2.43
N LEU A 158 3.46 -13.56 2.34
CA LEU A 158 2.20 -12.85 2.07
C LEU A 158 1.30 -12.98 3.28
N TYR A 159 0.82 -11.87 3.80
CA TYR A 159 -0.13 -11.80 4.90
C TYR A 159 -1.54 -11.59 4.36
N VAL A 160 -2.54 -12.29 4.90
CA VAL A 160 -3.93 -12.23 4.42
C VAL A 160 -4.91 -12.16 5.59
N CYS A 161 -5.76 -11.15 5.59
CA CYS A 161 -6.83 -10.98 6.57
C CYS A 161 -8.03 -11.86 6.26
N ASP A 162 -8.47 -12.66 7.24
CA ASP A 162 -9.73 -13.40 7.22
C ASP A 162 -10.70 -12.76 8.21
N PHE A 163 -11.57 -11.91 7.67
CA PHE A 163 -12.48 -11.05 8.41
C PHE A 163 -13.42 -11.85 9.31
N TYR A 164 -14.23 -12.75 8.74
CA TYR A 164 -15.21 -13.50 9.52
C TYR A 164 -14.56 -14.57 10.41
N GLY A 165 -13.42 -15.11 10.00
CA GLY A 165 -12.69 -16.09 10.81
C GLY A 165 -11.90 -15.45 11.96
N GLY A 166 -11.70 -14.13 11.92
CA GLY A 166 -10.93 -13.41 12.93
C GLY A 166 -9.45 -13.78 12.90
N LYS A 167 -8.90 -14.12 11.73
CA LYS A 167 -7.53 -14.63 11.59
C LYS A 167 -6.66 -13.77 10.68
N LEU A 168 -5.37 -13.74 10.98
CA LEU A 168 -4.33 -13.35 10.04
C LEU A 168 -3.61 -14.60 9.57
N TYR A 169 -3.63 -14.86 8.27
CA TYR A 169 -2.87 -15.93 7.63
C TYR A 169 -1.52 -15.40 7.14
N GLN A 170 -0.50 -16.24 7.19
CA GLN A 170 0.81 -16.00 6.59
C GLN A 170 1.13 -17.15 5.65
N PHE A 171 1.39 -16.81 4.39
CA PHE A 171 1.85 -17.73 3.36
C PHE A 171 3.34 -17.51 3.13
N ALA A 172 4.13 -18.57 3.14
CA ALA A 172 5.49 -18.53 2.60
C ALA A 172 5.39 -18.44 1.07
N VAL A 173 6.24 -17.60 0.49
CA VAL A 173 6.30 -17.36 -0.94
C VAL A 173 7.55 -18.04 -1.49
N ASP A 174 7.37 -18.88 -2.51
CA ASP A 174 8.48 -19.49 -3.24
C ASP A 174 8.81 -18.66 -4.48
N ASN A 175 9.74 -17.72 -4.31
CA ASN A 175 10.23 -16.84 -5.36
C ASN A 175 11.07 -17.55 -6.43
N THR A 176 11.37 -18.85 -6.26
CA THR A 176 12.10 -19.62 -7.29
C THR A 176 11.18 -20.13 -8.39
N GLN A 177 9.86 -20.14 -8.14
CA GLN A 177 8.85 -20.52 -9.12
C GLN A 177 8.37 -19.30 -9.93
N THR A 178 7.87 -19.57 -11.14
CA THR A 178 7.32 -18.55 -12.02
C THR A 178 5.94 -19.02 -12.51
N PRO A 179 4.84 -18.46 -12.00
CA PRO A 179 4.75 -17.42 -10.96
C PRO A 179 5.20 -17.87 -9.56
N PRO A 180 5.54 -16.94 -8.63
CA PRO A 180 5.88 -17.27 -7.25
C PRO A 180 4.75 -18.04 -6.55
N ALA A 181 5.06 -19.23 -6.02
CA ALA A 181 4.04 -20.09 -5.42
C ALA A 181 3.78 -19.72 -3.96
N LEU A 182 2.54 -19.91 -3.49
CA LEU A 182 2.18 -19.67 -2.08
C LEU A 182 1.94 -20.98 -1.35
N ARG A 183 2.50 -21.09 -0.14
CA ARG A 183 2.21 -22.19 0.78
C ARG A 183 1.81 -21.63 2.13
N LEU A 184 0.68 -22.08 2.67
CA LEU A 184 0.27 -21.69 4.01
C LEU A 184 1.38 -22.07 5.00
N ALA A 185 1.92 -21.07 5.70
CA ALA A 185 3.00 -21.23 6.65
C ALA A 185 2.48 -21.17 8.08
N ASN A 186 1.69 -20.14 8.40
CA ASN A 186 1.15 -19.90 9.73
C ASN A 186 -0.24 -19.25 9.67
N SER A 187 -0.93 -19.24 10.81
CA SER A 187 -2.10 -18.39 11.04
C SER A 187 -2.19 -18.03 12.51
N VAL A 188 -2.72 -16.84 12.82
CA VAL A 188 -3.02 -16.43 14.19
C VAL A 188 -4.47 -15.99 14.31
N GLN A 189 -5.14 -16.43 15.36
CA GLN A 189 -6.50 -16.01 15.72
C GLN A 189 -6.40 -14.78 16.61
N PHE A 190 -7.14 -13.71 16.28
CA PHE A 190 -7.22 -12.55 17.14
C PHE A 190 -8.04 -12.84 18.39
N SER A 191 -7.47 -12.51 19.54
CA SER A 191 -8.16 -12.54 20.82
C SER A 191 -9.16 -11.38 20.92
N GLN A 192 -10.15 -11.50 21.80
CA GLN A 192 -11.08 -10.40 22.05
C GLN A 192 -10.35 -9.14 22.55
N ARG A 193 -10.87 -7.98 22.17
CA ARG A 193 -10.38 -6.66 22.59
C ARG A 193 -11.45 -5.96 23.40
N ARG A 194 -11.21 -5.71 24.70
CA ARG A 194 -12.19 -5.11 25.63
C ARG A 194 -13.57 -5.80 25.52
N ASP A 195 -13.57 -7.12 25.60
CA ASP A 195 -14.76 -7.98 25.48
C ASP A 195 -15.46 -7.97 24.10
N TYR A 196 -14.89 -7.31 23.10
CA TYR A 196 -15.37 -7.35 21.74
C TYR A 196 -14.64 -8.42 20.92
N THR A 197 -15.40 -9.19 20.16
CA THR A 197 -14.86 -9.95 19.02
C THR A 197 -14.41 -8.97 17.94
N VAL A 198 -13.21 -9.18 17.42
CA VAL A 198 -12.59 -8.33 16.40
C VAL A 198 -12.34 -9.11 15.11
N ASN A 199 -12.53 -8.42 14.00
CA ASN A 199 -12.43 -8.93 12.63
C ASN A 199 -11.34 -8.12 11.90
N PRO A 200 -10.32 -8.77 11.33
CA PRO A 200 -9.28 -8.08 10.57
C PRO A 200 -9.76 -7.72 9.17
N TYR A 201 -9.57 -6.45 8.79
CA TYR A 201 -9.93 -5.97 7.46
C TYR A 201 -8.77 -5.94 6.49
N ASP A 202 -7.71 -5.23 6.88
CA ASP A 202 -6.56 -4.98 6.03
C ASP A 202 -5.26 -5.04 6.82
N VAL A 203 -4.16 -5.24 6.11
CA VAL A 203 -2.83 -5.44 6.67
C VAL A 203 -1.79 -4.67 5.87
N ALA A 204 -0.91 -3.96 6.57
CA ALA A 204 0.26 -3.33 6.00
C ALA A 204 1.51 -3.91 6.66
N VAL A 205 2.57 -4.11 5.87
CA VAL A 205 3.80 -4.77 6.32
C VAL A 205 5.02 -3.99 5.88
N ARG A 206 5.98 -3.81 6.79
CA ARG A 206 7.32 -3.33 6.47
C ARG A 206 8.35 -4.27 7.04
N THR A 207 9.33 -4.65 6.22
CA THR A 207 10.43 -5.50 6.67
C THR A 207 11.65 -4.65 7.04
N SER A 208 12.22 -4.91 8.21
CA SER A 208 13.54 -4.40 8.58
C SER A 208 14.59 -5.47 8.31
N TYR A 209 15.57 -5.12 7.49
CA TYR A 209 16.75 -5.93 7.23
C TYR A 209 17.91 -5.40 8.07
N GLY A 210 18.23 -6.09 9.16
CA GLY A 210 19.31 -5.70 10.07
C GLY A 210 19.25 -6.49 11.36
N GLY A 211 20.39 -6.68 12.03
CA GLY A 211 20.47 -7.49 13.24
C GLY A 211 20.56 -8.99 12.93
N ARG A 212 20.05 -9.83 13.84
CA ARG A 212 20.21 -11.29 13.81
C ARG A 212 19.44 -11.96 12.67
N ALA A 213 18.24 -11.47 12.37
CA ALA A 213 17.36 -11.96 11.31
C ALA A 213 16.43 -10.83 10.84
N PRO A 214 15.90 -10.88 9.60
CA PRO A 214 14.85 -9.97 9.16
C PRO A 214 13.62 -10.00 10.08
N ILE A 215 12.97 -8.84 10.23
CA ILE A 215 11.76 -8.69 11.04
C ILE A 215 10.69 -7.99 10.20
N ASP A 216 9.54 -8.65 10.06
CA ASP A 216 8.33 -8.04 9.53
C ASP A 216 7.60 -7.30 10.64
N TYR A 217 7.38 -6.00 10.46
CA TYR A 217 6.49 -5.19 11.28
C TYR A 217 5.12 -5.19 10.60
N ILE A 218 4.13 -5.73 11.29
CA ILE A 218 2.81 -6.03 10.75
C ILE A 218 1.79 -5.13 11.44
N TYR A 219 1.01 -4.39 10.67
CA TYR A 219 -0.08 -3.55 11.16
C TYR A 219 -1.40 -4.04 10.58
N VAL A 220 -2.41 -4.21 11.42
CA VAL A 220 -3.70 -4.78 11.01
C VAL A 220 -4.83 -3.89 11.51
N THR A 221 -5.75 -3.50 10.64
CA THR A 221 -6.99 -2.84 11.07
C THR A 221 -7.98 -3.87 11.59
N LEU A 222 -8.45 -3.66 12.80
CA LEU A 222 -9.42 -4.50 13.48
C LEU A 222 -10.70 -3.71 13.76
N THR A 223 -11.84 -4.37 13.63
CA THR A 223 -13.17 -3.80 13.93
C THR A 223 -14.09 -4.85 14.51
N THR A 224 -15.16 -4.46 15.19
CA THR A 224 -16.25 -5.37 15.55
C THR A 224 -17.32 -5.38 14.48
N GLY A 225 -17.47 -6.51 13.77
CA GLY A 225 -18.36 -6.58 12.61
C GLY A 225 -17.97 -5.54 11.55
N PHE A 226 -18.89 -5.19 10.64
CA PHE A 226 -18.52 -4.29 9.55
C PHE A 226 -18.21 -2.85 10.00
N TYR A 227 -18.92 -2.41 11.02
CA TYR A 227 -18.70 -1.18 11.76
C TYR A 227 -19.46 -1.34 13.08
N GLY A 228 -18.80 -1.01 14.18
CA GLY A 228 -19.30 -1.41 15.49
C GLY A 228 -18.76 -0.54 16.61
N PRO A 229 -18.97 -0.94 17.87
CA PRO A 229 -18.57 -0.15 19.02
C PRO A 229 -17.04 -0.05 19.20
N TYR A 230 -16.27 -0.84 18.44
CA TYR A 230 -14.84 -0.98 18.60
C TYR A 230 -14.10 -1.03 17.27
N SER A 231 -12.98 -0.31 17.19
CA SER A 231 -12.00 -0.47 16.11
C SER A 231 -10.62 0.03 16.54
N GLU A 232 -9.56 -0.61 16.03
CA GLU A 232 -8.17 -0.28 16.32
C GLU A 232 -7.25 -0.63 15.14
N VAL A 233 -6.04 -0.09 15.16
CA VAL A 233 -4.88 -0.67 14.49
C VAL A 233 -4.15 -1.51 15.52
N ALA A 234 -3.90 -2.77 15.21
CA ALA A 234 -3.01 -3.65 15.96
C ALA A 234 -1.63 -3.69 15.30
N ALA A 235 -0.56 -3.83 16.09
CA ALA A 235 0.81 -3.95 15.61
C ALA A 235 1.49 -5.19 16.18
N GLY A 236 2.26 -5.88 15.34
CA GLY A 236 3.00 -7.07 15.70
C GLY A 236 4.34 -7.13 14.98
N GLN A 237 5.17 -8.09 15.38
CA GLN A 237 6.45 -8.36 14.74
C GLN A 237 6.60 -9.85 14.50
N PHE A 238 7.16 -10.21 13.35
CA PHE A 238 7.54 -11.58 13.04
C PHE A 238 9.02 -11.62 12.66
N ALA A 239 9.83 -12.30 13.47
CA ALA A 239 11.24 -12.51 13.19
C ALA A 239 11.45 -13.81 12.41
N TYR A 240 12.29 -13.77 11.38
CA TYR A 240 12.43 -14.89 10.45
C TYR A 240 13.15 -16.10 11.07
N ASP A 241 13.87 -15.89 12.18
CA ASP A 241 14.51 -16.95 12.97
C ASP A 241 13.57 -17.63 13.98
N THR A 242 12.27 -17.28 13.98
CA THR A 242 11.22 -17.98 14.73
C THR A 242 10.21 -18.67 13.79
N PRO A 243 10.65 -19.64 12.96
CA PRO A 243 9.76 -20.30 12.01
C PRO A 243 8.65 -21.08 12.74
N GLY A 244 7.44 -21.06 12.15
CA GLY A 244 6.29 -21.80 12.68
C GLY A 244 5.49 -21.08 13.78
N PHE A 245 5.83 -19.83 14.08
CA PHE A 245 5.07 -19.02 15.04
C PHE A 245 4.83 -17.61 14.50
N LEU A 246 3.56 -17.29 14.26
CA LEU A 246 3.11 -15.92 13.96
C LEU A 246 2.51 -15.32 15.24
N PRO A 247 3.17 -14.35 15.90
CA PRO A 247 2.61 -13.72 17.09
C PRO A 247 1.35 -12.92 16.75
N GLU A 248 0.37 -12.89 17.66
CA GLU A 248 -0.82 -12.04 17.52
C GLU A 248 -0.41 -10.56 17.62
N PRO A 249 -0.67 -9.72 16.59
CA PRO A 249 -0.52 -8.27 16.73
C PRO A 249 -1.38 -7.73 17.87
N THR A 250 -0.85 -6.84 18.71
CA THR A 250 -1.55 -6.28 19.88
C THR A 250 -2.06 -4.88 19.60
N THR A 251 -3.01 -4.37 20.40
CA THR A 251 -3.55 -3.02 20.25
C THR A 251 -2.44 -1.97 20.20
N PHE A 252 -2.36 -1.24 19.10
CA PHE A 252 -1.37 -0.18 18.89
C PHE A 252 -2.01 1.21 18.90
N ALA A 253 -3.11 1.39 18.18
CA ALA A 253 -3.82 2.66 18.11
C ALA A 253 -5.32 2.46 18.07
N VAL A 254 -6.03 3.06 19.01
CA VAL A 254 -7.47 2.91 19.17
C VAL A 254 -8.20 3.98 18.38
N HIS A 255 -9.31 3.64 17.72
CA HIS A 255 -10.13 4.63 17.04
C HIS A 255 -10.61 5.72 18.02
N PRO A 256 -10.42 7.02 17.72
CA PRO A 256 -10.63 8.11 18.68
C PRO A 256 -12.10 8.28 19.11
N ASN A 257 -13.05 7.85 18.28
CA ASN A 257 -14.49 7.99 18.52
C ASN A 257 -15.17 6.76 19.16
N ILE A 258 -14.41 5.82 19.73
CA ILE A 258 -15.00 4.69 20.48
C ILE A 258 -15.86 5.23 21.63
N GLY A 259 -17.06 4.65 21.79
CA GLY A 259 -18.04 5.06 22.80
C GLY A 259 -18.89 6.27 22.40
N SER A 260 -18.50 7.01 21.36
CA SER A 260 -19.31 8.11 20.81
C SER A 260 -20.20 7.67 19.66
N ARG A 261 -19.76 6.70 18.85
CA ARG A 261 -20.51 6.15 17.70
C ARG A 261 -19.96 4.78 17.30
N ASN A 262 -20.60 4.14 16.33
CA ASN A 262 -19.96 3.03 15.62
C ASN A 262 -18.82 3.53 14.74
N VAL A 263 -17.74 2.77 14.71
CA VAL A 263 -16.45 3.10 14.07
C VAL A 263 -15.95 1.88 13.29
N SER A 264 -15.07 2.10 12.32
CA SER A 264 -14.51 1.00 11.52
C SER A 264 -13.28 1.47 10.73
N PHE A 265 -12.09 1.35 11.30
CA PHE A 265 -10.86 1.38 10.50
C PHE A 265 -10.90 0.22 9.51
N PHE A 266 -10.54 0.51 8.26
CA PHE A 266 -10.83 -0.33 7.12
C PHE A 266 -9.58 -0.65 6.32
N GLY A 267 -9.06 0.34 5.58
CA GLY A 267 -7.81 0.21 4.86
C GLY A 267 -6.62 0.71 5.67
N ILE A 268 -5.44 0.16 5.40
CA ILE A 268 -4.20 0.62 6.01
C ILE A 268 -3.03 0.54 5.05
N GLU A 269 -2.17 1.55 5.06
CA GLU A 269 -0.90 1.51 4.35
C GLU A 269 0.18 2.29 5.10
N ILE A 270 1.44 1.87 4.97
CA ILE A 270 2.61 2.52 5.55
C ILE A 270 3.18 3.51 4.54
N ALA A 271 3.21 4.79 4.89
CA ALA A 271 3.92 5.78 4.10
C ALA A 271 5.45 5.67 4.29
N PRO A 272 6.25 6.19 3.32
CA PRO A 272 7.71 6.19 3.38
C PRO A 272 8.31 6.85 4.63
N ASP A 273 7.61 7.82 5.22
CA ASP A 273 7.98 8.49 6.47
C ASP A 273 7.67 7.66 7.73
N GLY A 274 7.10 6.46 7.57
CA GLY A 274 6.67 5.56 8.63
C GLY A 274 5.32 5.90 9.25
N LEU A 275 4.59 6.87 8.70
CA LEU A 275 3.23 7.19 9.12
C LEU A 275 2.25 6.16 8.55
N LEU A 276 1.37 5.62 9.38
CA LEU A 276 0.29 4.77 8.89
C LEU A 276 -0.85 5.66 8.40
N TRP A 277 -1.33 5.42 7.20
CA TRP A 277 -2.60 5.96 6.72
C TRP A 277 -3.68 4.93 6.92
N VAL A 278 -4.83 5.37 7.41
CA VAL A 278 -5.94 4.49 7.76
C VAL A 278 -7.25 5.10 7.26
N SER A 279 -8.00 4.35 6.47
CA SER A 279 -9.32 4.74 6.00
C SER A 279 -10.38 4.24 6.98
N GLU A 280 -11.51 4.93 7.07
CA GLU A 280 -12.65 4.49 7.85
C GLU A 280 -13.77 4.06 6.89
N TYR A 281 -14.30 2.86 7.11
CA TYR A 281 -15.40 2.32 6.29
C TYR A 281 -16.66 3.16 6.46
N ASN A 282 -17.00 3.55 7.69
CA ASN A 282 -18.18 4.38 7.98
C ASN A 282 -18.06 5.09 9.34
N PRO A 283 -18.28 6.42 9.40
CA PRO A 283 -18.38 7.36 8.26
C PRO A 283 -17.00 7.58 7.63
N GLY A 284 -16.91 7.89 6.34
CA GLY A 284 -15.67 7.89 5.56
C GLY A 284 -14.60 8.90 6.01
N GLY A 285 -13.93 8.64 7.12
CA GLY A 285 -12.77 9.37 7.60
C GLY A 285 -11.47 8.87 6.97
N LEU A 286 -10.48 9.75 6.91
CA LEU A 286 -9.08 9.41 6.64
C LEU A 286 -8.25 9.84 7.84
N PHE A 287 -7.45 8.94 8.36
CA PHE A 287 -6.67 9.12 9.57
C PHE A 287 -5.20 8.81 9.31
N THR A 288 -4.36 9.36 10.17
CA THR A 288 -2.96 8.97 10.30
C THR A 288 -2.69 8.43 11.69
N VAL A 289 -1.83 7.42 11.79
CA VAL A 289 -1.31 6.89 13.05
C VAL A 289 0.21 7.00 13.06
N ASN A 290 0.75 7.77 14.01
CA ASN A 290 2.19 7.95 14.14
C ASN A 290 2.85 6.79 14.91
N SER A 291 4.18 6.84 15.04
CA SER A 291 4.98 5.81 15.72
C SER A 291 4.66 5.63 17.21
N SER A 292 4.00 6.60 17.86
CA SER A 292 3.52 6.49 19.25
C SER A 292 2.08 5.99 19.36
N GLY A 293 1.44 5.60 18.25
CA GLY A 293 0.05 5.14 18.24
C GLY A 293 -0.98 6.27 18.33
N THR A 294 -0.58 7.52 18.11
CA THR A 294 -1.50 8.68 18.13
C THR A 294 -2.27 8.75 16.82
N VAL A 295 -3.59 8.69 16.90
CA VAL A 295 -4.50 8.82 15.75
C VAL A 295 -4.86 10.29 15.52
N THR A 296 -4.71 10.78 14.30
CA THR A 296 -5.12 12.13 13.87
C THR A 296 -6.02 12.03 12.65
N GLN A 297 -7.19 12.66 12.67
CA GLN A 297 -8.05 12.74 11.48
C GLN A 297 -7.50 13.78 10.50
N ARG A 298 -7.38 13.39 9.23
CA ARG A 298 -6.83 14.21 8.14
C ARG A 298 -7.89 14.67 7.14
N ALA A 299 -8.90 13.84 6.90
CA ALA A 299 -10.03 14.19 6.06
C ALA A 299 -11.32 13.51 6.50
N ASN A 300 -12.45 13.99 5.98
CA ASN A 300 -13.76 13.41 6.16
C ASN A 300 -14.55 13.53 4.86
N TYR A 301 -14.99 12.39 4.33
CA TYR A 301 -15.74 12.26 3.09
C TYR A 301 -17.25 12.12 3.32
N GLY A 302 -17.72 12.44 4.54
CA GLY A 302 -19.12 12.35 4.94
C GLY A 302 -19.54 10.92 5.28
N SER A 303 -20.82 10.62 5.15
CA SER A 303 -21.38 9.27 5.38
C SER A 303 -21.08 8.27 4.25
N ASN A 304 -20.19 8.62 3.31
CA ASN A 304 -19.80 7.76 2.20
C ASN A 304 -18.75 6.76 2.65
N LYS A 305 -18.86 5.52 2.19
CA LYS A 305 -17.88 4.46 2.48
C LYS A 305 -16.69 4.57 1.54
N LEU A 306 -15.49 4.39 2.11
CA LEU A 306 -14.25 4.25 1.36
C LEU A 306 -13.96 2.77 1.05
N GLY A 307 -13.05 2.53 0.10
CA GLY A 307 -12.50 1.22 -0.24
C GLY A 307 -11.48 0.70 0.78
N VAL A 308 -11.22 -0.61 0.73
CA VAL A 308 -10.25 -1.29 1.62
C VAL A 308 -8.84 -0.83 1.32
N GLY A 309 -8.47 -0.63 0.06
CA GLY A 309 -7.10 -0.30 -0.29
C GLY A 309 -6.78 1.17 -0.07
N ILE A 310 -5.63 1.42 0.55
CA ILE A 310 -4.91 2.69 0.49
C ILE A 310 -3.63 2.40 -0.27
N ALA A 311 -3.30 3.23 -1.25
CA ALA A 311 -1.99 3.18 -1.87
C ALA A 311 -1.28 4.51 -1.66
N ILE A 312 0.00 4.44 -1.31
CA ILE A 312 0.82 5.64 -1.17
C ILE A 312 1.45 5.92 -2.52
N TYR A 313 0.89 6.92 -3.19
CA TYR A 313 1.38 7.34 -4.48
C TYR A 313 2.54 8.30 -4.28
N GLN A 314 3.70 7.91 -4.76
CA GLN A 314 4.81 8.82 -4.94
C GLN A 314 4.86 9.17 -6.43
N PRO A 315 4.15 10.22 -6.91
CA PRO A 315 4.41 10.76 -8.25
C PRO A 315 5.85 11.31 -8.39
N ARG A 316 6.60 11.28 -7.30
CA ARG A 316 7.76 12.10 -7.02
C ARG A 316 8.96 11.18 -6.96
N CYS A 317 9.37 10.82 -8.16
CA CYS A 317 10.42 9.88 -8.51
C CYS A 317 10.19 8.44 -8.02
N VAL A 318 10.26 7.49 -8.96
CA VAL A 318 10.42 6.06 -8.70
C VAL A 318 11.78 5.69 -9.27
N GLN A 319 12.67 5.10 -8.47
CA GLN A 319 13.98 4.74 -8.99
C GLN A 319 13.84 3.73 -10.13
N HIS A 320 14.44 4.01 -11.28
CA HIS A 320 14.43 3.10 -12.43
C HIS A 320 15.81 3.04 -13.11
N ARG A 321 15.91 2.20 -14.13
CA ARG A 321 17.17 1.91 -14.83
C ARG A 321 17.35 2.74 -16.09
N GLY A 322 16.91 4.00 -16.09
CA GLY A 322 17.14 4.88 -17.24
C GLY A 322 16.01 4.98 -18.27
N ASP A 323 14.98 4.13 -18.23
CA ASP A 323 13.79 4.26 -19.09
C ASP A 323 12.85 5.33 -18.50
N VAL A 324 13.01 6.57 -18.95
CA VAL A 324 12.36 7.78 -18.44
C VAL A 324 10.96 7.92 -19.01
N ASP A 325 10.76 7.59 -20.29
CA ASP A 325 9.45 7.69 -20.95
C ASP A 325 8.58 6.42 -20.77
N ASN A 326 9.15 5.37 -20.18
CA ASN A 326 8.51 4.10 -19.83
C ASN A 326 8.01 3.32 -21.05
N ASN A 327 8.72 3.44 -22.19
CA ASN A 327 8.39 2.73 -23.42
C ASN A 327 8.98 1.31 -23.48
N GLY A 328 9.80 0.92 -22.49
CA GLY A 328 10.44 -0.38 -22.38
C GLY A 328 11.84 -0.48 -22.98
N CYS A 329 12.34 0.61 -23.57
CA CYS A 329 13.69 0.76 -24.10
C CYS A 329 14.41 1.89 -23.35
N VAL A 330 15.72 1.77 -23.17
CA VAL A 330 16.56 2.89 -22.70
C VAL A 330 17.32 3.45 -23.90
N ASP A 331 16.89 4.58 -24.43
CA ASP A 331 17.44 5.14 -25.66
C ASP A 331 17.75 6.65 -25.57
N ASP A 332 17.97 7.28 -26.72
CA ASP A 332 18.31 8.70 -26.80
C ASP A 332 17.14 9.62 -26.41
N ALA A 333 15.88 9.15 -26.49
CA ALA A 333 14.74 9.91 -25.99
C ALA A 333 14.79 10.05 -24.46
N ASP A 334 15.15 8.99 -23.73
CA ASP A 334 15.33 9.03 -22.28
C ASP A 334 16.48 9.94 -21.87
N LEU A 335 17.60 9.80 -22.60
CA LEU A 335 18.78 10.62 -22.38
C LEU A 335 18.47 12.11 -22.56
N LEU A 336 17.74 12.45 -23.62
CA LEU A 336 17.32 13.83 -23.89
C LEU A 336 16.34 14.35 -22.83
N ALA A 337 15.44 13.51 -22.33
CA ALA A 337 14.50 13.90 -21.28
C ALA A 337 15.23 14.33 -20.01
N VAL A 338 16.24 13.56 -19.56
CA VAL A 338 17.09 13.93 -18.41
C VAL A 338 17.89 15.20 -18.69
N LEU A 339 18.50 15.30 -19.86
CA LEU A 339 19.29 16.49 -20.25
C LEU A 339 18.45 17.78 -20.28
N PHE A 340 17.20 17.72 -20.74
CA PHE A 340 16.30 18.88 -20.73
C PHE A 340 15.86 19.29 -19.33
N ALA A 341 15.88 18.36 -18.37
CA ALA A 341 15.57 18.63 -16.98
C ALA A 341 16.80 18.89 -16.11
N PHE A 342 18.01 18.80 -16.66
CA PHE A 342 19.26 18.88 -15.90
C PHE A 342 19.38 20.17 -15.09
N GLY A 343 19.71 20.04 -13.81
CA GLY A 343 19.79 21.13 -12.83
C GLY A 343 18.45 21.55 -12.24
N GLN A 344 17.33 20.93 -12.64
CA GLN A 344 16.08 21.10 -11.91
C GLN A 344 16.17 20.43 -10.54
N SER A 345 15.50 21.01 -9.56
CA SER A 345 15.41 20.47 -8.21
C SER A 345 14.01 20.68 -7.66
N GLY A 346 13.62 19.82 -6.74
CA GLY A 346 12.33 19.90 -6.08
C GLY A 346 11.65 18.55 -5.99
N SER A 347 10.48 18.54 -5.35
CA SER A 347 9.78 17.30 -5.08
C SER A 347 8.95 16.79 -6.26
N ASN A 348 8.87 17.46 -7.41
CA ASN A 348 7.99 17.05 -8.51
C ASN A 348 8.71 17.01 -9.85
N LEU A 349 9.79 16.24 -9.91
CA LEU A 349 10.63 16.10 -11.10
C LEU A 349 10.13 14.99 -12.03
N GLY A 350 9.23 14.10 -11.60
CA GLY A 350 8.76 12.98 -12.43
C GLY A 350 9.82 11.87 -12.53
N ARG A 351 10.01 11.29 -13.72
CA ARG A 351 10.96 10.20 -14.01
C ARG A 351 12.34 10.67 -14.48
N VAL A 352 12.56 11.99 -14.58
CA VAL A 352 13.88 12.53 -14.99
C VAL A 352 14.85 12.64 -13.82
N ASP A 353 14.33 12.76 -12.59
CA ASP A 353 15.05 12.40 -11.38
C ASP A 353 14.92 10.87 -11.32
N ILE A 354 16.00 10.16 -11.57
CA ILE A 354 16.04 8.70 -11.72
C ILE A 354 16.47 8.05 -10.41
N ASN A 355 17.28 8.75 -9.61
CA ASN A 355 17.78 8.26 -8.34
C ASN A 355 16.94 8.73 -7.13
N CYS A 356 15.97 9.60 -7.36
CA CYS A 356 15.04 10.16 -6.38
C CYS A 356 15.66 11.01 -5.28
N ASP A 357 16.78 11.67 -5.56
CA ASP A 357 17.43 12.57 -4.62
C ASP A 357 16.87 14.00 -4.64
N SER A 358 15.80 14.23 -5.41
CA SER A 358 15.13 15.53 -5.59
C SER A 358 15.94 16.56 -6.39
N VAL A 359 16.96 16.12 -7.12
CA VAL A 359 17.74 16.90 -8.07
C VAL A 359 17.87 16.08 -9.36
N VAL A 360 17.78 16.74 -10.51
CA VAL A 360 18.18 16.11 -11.78
C VAL A 360 19.63 16.49 -12.05
N ASP A 361 20.56 15.57 -11.86
CA ASP A 361 21.98 15.82 -12.02
C ASP A 361 22.73 14.73 -12.80
N ASP A 362 24.06 14.74 -12.70
CA ASP A 362 24.91 13.80 -13.40
C ASP A 362 24.73 12.36 -12.91
N ALA A 363 24.25 12.14 -11.69
CA ALA A 363 23.92 10.81 -11.21
C ALA A 363 22.73 10.21 -11.96
N ASP A 364 21.68 10.99 -12.25
CA ASP A 364 20.55 10.54 -13.08
C ASP A 364 20.99 10.25 -14.51
N LEU A 365 21.76 11.18 -15.08
CA LEU A 365 22.28 11.04 -16.43
C LEU A 365 23.14 9.78 -16.59
N LEU A 366 23.98 9.49 -15.60
CA LEU A 366 24.81 8.29 -15.60
C LEU A 366 23.98 7.01 -15.54
N ILE A 367 22.83 7.00 -14.86
CA ILE A 367 21.96 5.83 -14.83
C ILE A 367 21.39 5.53 -16.22
N VAL A 368 20.96 6.55 -16.98
CA VAL A 368 20.53 6.35 -18.39
C VAL A 368 21.69 5.79 -19.22
N LEU A 369 22.87 6.42 -19.13
CA LEU A 369 24.03 6.02 -19.92
C LEU A 369 24.52 4.60 -19.61
N PHE A 370 24.48 4.18 -18.35
CA PHE A 370 24.89 2.81 -17.96
C PHE A 370 23.92 1.73 -18.45
N ASN A 371 22.66 2.09 -18.69
CA ASN A 371 21.64 1.15 -19.16
C ASN A 371 21.27 1.37 -20.63
N PHE A 372 21.98 2.25 -21.34
CA PHE A 372 21.66 2.61 -22.71
C PHE A 372 21.63 1.38 -23.64
N GLY A 373 20.55 1.24 -24.41
CA GLY A 373 20.25 0.09 -25.26
C GLY A 373 19.63 -1.10 -24.54
N ALA A 374 19.28 -0.98 -23.25
CA ALA A 374 18.55 -2.04 -22.54
C ALA A 374 17.08 -2.04 -22.95
N GLY A 375 16.51 -3.25 -23.14
CA GLY A 375 15.08 -3.41 -23.44
C GLY A 375 14.68 -3.20 -24.91
N CYS A 376 15.63 -2.82 -25.77
CA CYS A 376 15.46 -2.63 -27.21
C CYS A 376 15.49 -3.93 -28.03
#